data_AF-A0A9D6LP24-F1
#
_entry.id   AF-A0A9D6LP24-F1
#
_cell.length_a   1.000
_cell.length_b   1.000
_cell.length_c   1.000
_cell.angle_alpha   90.00
_cell.angle_beta   90.00
_cell.angle_gamma   90.00
#
_symmetry.space_group_name_H-M   'P 1'
#
loop_
_entity.id
_entity.type
_entity.pdbx_description
1 polymer ?
#
loop_
_entity_poly.entity_id
_entity_poly.type
_entity_poly.pdbx_seq_one_letter_code
_entity_poly.pdbx_strand_id
1 'polypeptide(L)'
;MALLKKINPEWVLRLSLGAMYVYSGFDLFVHPKSWTNFIPFWLKSAVAPLLTTASFVKIQGVGELLFALVLIIPFLPRRWVTMVATLSALEMAGILLLFGVDLITFRDIGLLGAAVSLVVLSSRQ
;
A
#
# COMPACT_ATOMS: atom_id res chain seq x y z
N MET A 1 27.18 -9.00 12.48
CA MET A 1 27.35 -7.95 11.44
C MET A 1 27.57 -8.49 10.02
N ALA A 2 28.32 -9.58 9.81
CA ALA A 2 28.60 -10.10 8.45
C ALA A 2 27.33 -10.54 7.67
N LEU A 3 26.30 -11.04 8.36
CA LEU A 3 25.03 -11.46 7.74
C LEU A 3 24.24 -10.27 7.16
N LEU A 4 24.12 -9.17 7.90
CA LEU A 4 23.37 -7.97 7.48
C LEU A 4 23.95 -7.33 6.22
N LYS A 5 25.27 -7.43 6.01
CA LYS A 5 25.94 -6.92 4.79
C LYS A 5 25.55 -7.67 3.51
N LYS A 6 24.98 -8.88 3.63
CA LYS A 6 24.57 -9.69 2.47
C LYS A 6 23.11 -9.46 2.08
N ILE A 7 22.34 -8.74 2.90
CA ILE A 7 20.92 -8.51 2.66
C ILE A 7 20.77 -7.31 1.72
N ASN A 8 20.06 -7.50 0.61
CA ASN A 8 19.67 -6.39 -0.26
C ASN A 8 18.51 -5.61 0.39
N PRO A 9 18.69 -4.33 0.77
CA PRO A 9 17.64 -3.54 1.43
C PRO A 9 16.37 -3.40 0.58
N GLU A 10 16.50 -3.36 -0.75
CA GLU A 10 15.35 -3.29 -1.65
C GLU A 10 14.43 -4.49 -1.46
N TRP A 11 15.00 -5.69 -1.33
CA TRP A 11 14.24 -6.91 -1.14
C TRP A 11 13.53 -6.96 0.22
N VAL A 12 14.15 -6.41 1.26
CA VAL A 12 13.50 -6.28 2.58
C VAL A 12 12.28 -5.37 2.48
N LEU A 13 12.40 -4.23 1.79
CA LEU A 13 11.29 -3.29 1.60
C LEU A 13 10.18 -3.89 0.73
N ARG A 14 10.55 -4.56 -0.37
CA ARG A 14 9.59 -5.25 -1.26
C ARG A 14 8.79 -6.31 -0.51
N LEU A 15 9.46 -7.16 0.27
CA LEU A 15 8.78 -8.24 0.98
C LEU A 15 7.92 -7.72 2.14
N SER A 16 8.39 -6.71 2.88
CA SER A 16 7.62 -6.14 4.00
C SER A 16 6.40 -5.35 3.53
N LEU A 17 6.54 -4.46 2.55
CA LEU A 17 5.40 -3.76 1.94
C LEU A 17 4.47 -4.73 1.21
N GLY A 18 5.05 -5.70 0.48
CA GLY A 18 4.28 -6.74 -0.18
C GLY A 18 3.44 -7.55 0.79
N ALA A 19 4.02 -8.03 1.90
CA ALA A 19 3.30 -8.78 2.92
C ALA A 19 2.19 -7.95 3.59
N MET A 20 2.45 -6.66 3.84
CA MET A 20 1.43 -5.73 4.32
C MET A 20 0.25 -5.67 3.34
N TYR A 21 0.51 -5.46 2.04
CA TYR A 21 -0.54 -5.40 1.01
C TYR A 21 -1.27 -6.72 0.79
N VAL A 22 -0.61 -7.87 0.99
CA VAL A 22 -1.31 -9.18 1.02
C VAL A 22 -2.33 -9.18 2.16
N TYR A 23 -1.91 -8.79 3.36
CA TYR A 23 -2.76 -8.79 4.53
C TYR A 23 -3.94 -7.80 4.40
N SER A 24 -3.66 -6.54 4.09
CA SER A 24 -4.68 -5.50 3.97
C SER A 24 -5.60 -5.76 2.78
N GLY A 25 -5.05 -6.12 1.62
CA GLY A 25 -5.84 -6.41 0.43
C GLY A 25 -6.79 -7.60 0.60
N PHE A 26 -6.32 -8.65 1.27
CA PHE A 26 -7.17 -9.80 1.60
C PHE A 26 -8.29 -9.42 2.57
N ASP A 27 -7.97 -8.68 3.64
CA ASP A 27 -8.97 -8.33 4.65
C ASP A 27 -10.01 -7.32 4.13
N LEU A 28 -9.61 -6.36 3.31
CA LEU A 28 -10.53 -5.45 2.61
C LEU A 28 -11.50 -6.21 1.70
N PHE A 29 -11.02 -7.27 1.03
CA PHE A 29 -11.84 -8.06 0.14
C PHE A 29 -12.84 -8.95 0.88
N VAL A 30 -12.38 -9.63 1.95
CA VAL A 30 -13.18 -10.61 2.71
C VAL A 30 -14.11 -9.94 3.72
N HIS A 31 -13.64 -8.90 4.42
CA HIS A 31 -14.36 -8.20 5.49
C HIS A 31 -14.60 -6.70 5.19
N PRO A 32 -15.17 -6.32 4.04
CA PRO A 32 -15.24 -4.92 3.61
C PRO A 32 -16.02 -4.01 4.58
N LYS A 33 -17.00 -4.57 5.31
CA LYS A 33 -17.81 -3.83 6.29
C LYS A 33 -16.99 -3.31 7.48
N SER A 34 -15.88 -3.95 7.82
CA SER A 34 -14.98 -3.50 8.89
C SER A 34 -14.26 -2.20 8.52
N TRP A 35 -14.15 -1.92 7.22
CA TRP A 35 -13.33 -0.83 6.70
C TRP A 35 -14.14 0.38 6.22
N THR A 36 -15.45 0.23 6.01
CA THR A 36 -16.31 1.32 5.52
C THR A 36 -16.33 2.54 6.45
N ASN A 37 -16.05 2.36 7.75
CA ASN A 37 -16.03 3.45 8.72
C ASN A 37 -14.77 4.33 8.61
N PHE A 38 -13.68 3.82 8.04
CA PHE A 38 -12.44 4.58 7.82
C PHE A 38 -12.47 5.42 6.54
N ILE A 39 -13.51 5.27 5.72
CA ILE A 39 -13.69 6.08 4.52
C ILE A 39 -14.37 7.41 4.90
N PRO A 40 -13.75 8.57 4.59
CA PRO A 40 -14.29 9.87 4.93
C PRO A 40 -15.55 10.16 4.12
N PHE A 41 -16.43 10.99 4.69
CA PHE A 41 -17.74 11.27 4.11
C PHE A 41 -17.64 11.82 2.67
N TRP A 42 -16.70 12.73 2.41
CA TRP A 42 -16.51 13.30 1.06
C TRP A 42 -16.23 12.22 0.01
N LEU A 43 -15.42 11.21 0.34
CA LEU A 43 -15.07 10.13 -0.58
C LEU A 43 -16.25 9.15 -0.74
N LYS A 44 -16.99 8.87 0.34
CA LYS A 44 -18.25 8.11 0.27
C LYS A 44 -19.25 8.77 -0.68
N SER A 45 -19.44 10.08 -0.57
CA SER A 45 -20.34 10.84 -1.43
C SER A 45 -19.88 10.87 -2.88
N ALA A 46 -18.58 10.96 -3.14
CA ALA A 46 -18.03 10.97 -4.49
C ALA A 46 -18.19 9.63 -5.21
N VAL A 47 -18.10 8.50 -4.47
CA VAL A 47 -18.15 7.15 -5.06
C VAL A 47 -19.58 6.59 -5.12
N ALA A 48 -20.49 7.05 -4.26
CA ALA A 48 -21.87 6.58 -4.18
C ALA A 48 -22.65 6.53 -5.52
N PRO A 49 -22.44 7.45 -6.49
CA PRO A 49 -23.11 7.36 -7.79
C PRO A 49 -22.69 6.17 -8.66
N LEU A 50 -21.48 5.63 -8.43
CA LEU A 50 -20.89 4.57 -9.26
C LEU A 50 -20.99 3.20 -8.57
N LEU A 51 -20.73 3.15 -7.27
CA LEU A 51 -20.50 1.92 -6.53
C LEU A 51 -21.01 2.05 -5.08
N THR A 52 -21.41 0.92 -4.49
CA THR A 52 -21.59 0.88 -3.03
C THR A 52 -20.24 1.04 -2.33
N THR A 53 -20.23 1.62 -1.12
CA THR A 53 -19.00 1.77 -0.33
C THR A 53 -18.30 0.43 -0.08
N ALA A 54 -19.06 -0.66 0.13
CA ALA A 54 -18.49 -1.99 0.30
C ALA A 54 -17.85 -2.53 -0.99
N SER A 55 -18.46 -2.27 -2.15
CA SER A 55 -17.87 -2.63 -3.46
C SER A 55 -16.58 -1.86 -3.72
N PHE A 56 -16.55 -0.56 -3.38
CA PHE A 56 -15.34 0.26 -3.47
C PHE A 56 -14.20 -0.31 -2.63
N VAL A 57 -14.47 -0.66 -1.36
CA VAL A 57 -13.50 -1.31 -0.47
C VAL A 57 -12.97 -2.61 -1.05
N LYS A 58 -13.84 -3.46 -1.63
CA LYS A 58 -13.39 -4.71 -2.27
C LYS A 58 -12.48 -4.45 -3.47
N ILE A 59 -12.80 -3.47 -4.30
CA ILE A 59 -11.99 -3.09 -5.47
C ILE A 59 -10.63 -2.57 -5.01
N GLN A 60 -10.58 -1.75 -3.96
CA GLN A 60 -9.33 -1.32 -3.33
C GLN A 60 -8.52 -2.55 -2.87
N GLY A 61 -9.15 -3.50 -2.17
CA GLY A 61 -8.49 -4.72 -1.72
C GLY A 61 -7.87 -5.53 -2.87
N VAL A 62 -8.56 -5.65 -4.01
CA VAL A 62 -8.00 -6.27 -5.21
C VAL A 62 -6.79 -5.48 -5.73
N GLY A 63 -6.86 -4.15 -5.76
CA GLY A 63 -5.74 -3.28 -6.14
C GLY A 63 -4.52 -3.49 -5.25
N GLU A 64 -4.72 -3.58 -3.93
CA GLU A 64 -3.66 -3.85 -2.96
C GLU A 64 -3.03 -5.23 -3.17
N LEU A 65 -3.83 -6.26 -3.45
CA LEU A 65 -3.30 -7.59 -3.79
C LEU A 65 -2.46 -7.56 -5.08
N LEU A 66 -2.83 -6.76 -6.07
CA LEU A 66 -2.01 -6.56 -7.27
C LEU A 66 -0.68 -5.87 -6.95
N PHE A 67 -0.68 -4.88 -6.05
CA PHE A 67 0.56 -4.25 -5.57
C PHE A 67 1.45 -5.27 -4.86
N ALA A 68 0.88 -6.10 -3.99
CA ALA A 68 1.60 -7.17 -3.32
C ALA A 68 2.27 -8.13 -4.31
N LEU A 69 1.56 -8.57 -5.35
CA LEU A 69 2.11 -9.43 -6.39
C LEU A 69 3.31 -8.77 -7.08
N VAL A 70 3.19 -7.49 -7.45
CA VAL A 70 4.28 -6.75 -8.09
C VAL A 70 5.52 -6.68 -7.19
N LEU A 71 5.32 -6.42 -5.90
CA LEU A 71 6.41 -6.28 -4.95
C LEU A 71 7.10 -7.62 -4.66
N ILE A 72 6.35 -8.70 -4.50
CA ILE A 72 6.87 -10.01 -4.08
C ILE A 72 7.51 -10.79 -5.24
N ILE A 73 6.98 -10.69 -6.46
CA ILE A 73 7.44 -11.50 -7.59
C ILE A 73 8.83 -11.01 -8.10
N PRO A 74 9.88 -11.87 -8.11
CA PRO A 74 11.25 -11.46 -8.39
C PRO A 74 11.58 -11.16 -9.85
N PHE A 75 10.84 -11.75 -10.78
CA PHE A 75 11.12 -11.64 -12.20
C PHE A 75 10.35 -10.50 -12.88
N LEU A 76 9.60 -9.68 -12.14
CA LEU A 76 8.89 -8.56 -12.74
C LEU A 76 9.84 -7.41 -13.11
N PRO A 77 9.59 -6.72 -14.25
CA PRO A 77 10.39 -5.58 -14.65
C PRO A 77 10.40 -4.50 -13.58
N ARG A 78 11.59 -3.95 -13.30
CA ARG A 78 11.82 -2.98 -12.23
C ARG A 78 10.95 -1.72 -12.33
N ARG A 79 10.58 -1.30 -13.54
CA ARG A 79 9.62 -0.21 -13.77
C ARG A 79 8.30 -0.41 -13.03
N TRP A 80 7.82 -1.65 -12.93
CA TRP A 80 6.58 -1.97 -12.22
C TRP A 80 6.75 -1.84 -10.71
N VAL A 81 7.90 -2.29 -10.18
CA VAL A 81 8.25 -2.12 -8.77
C VAL A 81 8.30 -0.62 -8.43
N THR A 82 8.94 0.20 -9.26
CA THR A 82 8.98 1.66 -9.07
C THR A 82 7.59 2.28 -9.15
N MET A 83 6.76 1.89 -10.11
CA MET A 83 5.39 2.38 -10.23
C MET A 83 4.57 2.05 -8.99
N VAL A 84 4.58 0.78 -8.54
CA VAL A 84 3.83 0.36 -7.35
C VAL A 84 4.36 1.03 -6.10
N ALA A 85 5.68 1.09 -5.89
CA ALA A 85 6.26 1.80 -4.76
C ALA A 85 5.87 3.29 -4.74
N THR A 86 5.77 3.93 -5.91
CA THR A 86 5.32 5.32 -6.05
C THR A 86 3.85 5.45 -5.69
N LEU A 87 2.99 4.57 -6.21
CA LEU A 87 1.57 4.56 -5.87
C LEU A 87 1.36 4.31 -4.38
N SER A 88 2.13 3.40 -3.76
CA SER A 88 2.13 3.16 -2.31
C SER A 88 2.53 4.39 -1.51
N ALA A 89 3.56 5.11 -1.94
CA ALA A 89 3.97 6.35 -1.29
C ALA A 89 2.88 7.42 -1.41
N LEU A 90 2.25 7.56 -2.59
CA LEU A 90 1.14 8.49 -2.81
C LEU A 90 -0.10 8.11 -2.00
N GLU A 91 -0.41 6.83 -1.89
CA GLU A 91 -1.50 6.31 -1.08
C GLU A 91 -1.29 6.66 0.40
N MET A 92 -0.13 6.31 0.98
CA MET A 92 0.18 6.62 2.38
C MET A 92 0.22 8.13 2.63
N ALA A 93 0.78 8.92 1.71
CA ALA A 93 0.74 10.38 1.80
C ALA A 93 -0.69 10.92 1.73
N GLY A 94 -1.52 10.38 0.84
CA GLY A 94 -2.93 10.74 0.71
C GLY A 94 -3.72 10.44 1.99
N ILE A 95 -3.49 9.28 2.62
CA ILE A 95 -4.09 8.94 3.92
C ILE A 95 -3.69 10.00 4.96
N LEU A 96 -2.39 10.24 5.12
CA LEU A 96 -1.88 11.19 6.12
C LEU A 96 -2.36 12.63 5.91
N LEU A 97 -2.50 13.08 4.66
CA LEU A 97 -2.90 14.45 4.34
C LEU A 97 -4.41 14.66 4.34
N LEU A 98 -5.20 13.66 3.93
CA LEU A 98 -6.64 13.83 3.67
C LEU A 98 -7.53 13.23 4.76
N PHE A 99 -7.02 12.32 5.60
CA PHE A 99 -7.80 11.61 6.62
C PHE A 99 -7.49 12.14 8.03
N GLY A 100 -6.40 12.87 8.22
CA GLY A 100 -6.01 13.48 9.49
C GLY A 100 -5.15 12.55 10.37
N VAL A 101 -4.95 12.97 11.63
CA VAL A 101 -4.19 12.19 12.62
C VAL A 101 -5.14 11.37 13.48
N ASP A 102 -4.91 10.07 13.53
CA ASP A 102 -5.70 9.09 14.27
C ASP A 102 -4.80 8.06 15.00
N LEU A 103 -5.42 7.02 15.56
CA LEU A 103 -4.72 5.97 16.31
C LEU A 103 -3.77 5.12 15.46
N ILE A 104 -3.89 5.12 14.13
CA ILE A 104 -3.08 4.31 13.21
C ILE A 104 -2.04 5.12 12.44
N THR A 105 -2.08 6.45 12.53
CA THR A 105 -1.15 7.38 11.86
C THR A 105 0.33 7.09 12.15
N PHE A 106 0.67 6.63 13.36
CA PHE A 106 2.07 6.30 13.70
C PHE A 106 2.64 5.18 12.81
N ARG A 107 1.81 4.22 12.40
CA ARG A 107 2.17 3.14 11.48
C ARG A 107 2.34 3.69 10.07
N ASP A 108 1.41 4.55 9.65
CA ASP A 108 1.33 5.04 8.27
C ASP A 108 2.54 5.92 7.92
N ILE A 109 3.09 6.66 8.88
CA ILE A 109 4.37 7.39 8.71
C ILE A 109 5.52 6.41 8.38
N GLY A 110 5.59 5.28 9.07
CA GLY A 110 6.60 4.25 8.83
C GLY A 110 6.44 3.61 7.45
N LEU A 111 5.20 3.32 7.05
CA LEU A 111 4.88 2.76 5.73
C LEU A 111 5.21 3.73 4.60
N LEU A 112 4.91 5.02 4.77
CA LEU A 112 5.31 6.06 3.83
C LEU A 112 6.84 6.11 3.67
N GLY A 113 7.59 6.11 4.78
CA GLY A 113 9.05 6.09 4.74
C GLY A 113 9.60 4.86 4.02
N ALA A 114 9.02 3.69 4.24
CA ALA A 114 9.39 2.46 3.55
C ALA A 114 9.10 2.52 2.04
N ALA A 115 7.92 3.01 1.66
CA ALA A 115 7.52 3.17 0.26
C ALA A 115 8.43 4.16 -0.49
N VAL A 116 8.68 5.35 0.10
CA VAL A 116 9.60 6.36 -0.46
C VAL A 116 11.01 5.80 -0.60
N SER A 117 11.50 5.07 0.41
CA SER A 117 12.81 4.42 0.34
C SER A 117 12.89 3.41 -0.81
N LEU A 118 11.82 2.64 -1.01
CA LEU A 118 11.75 1.69 -2.12
C LEU A 118 11.74 2.39 -3.48
N VAL A 119 11.00 3.51 -3.63
CA VAL A 119 11.02 4.33 -4.86
C VAL A 119 12.44 4.80 -5.19
N VAL A 120 13.16 5.32 -4.19
CA VAL A 120 14.53 5.82 -4.39
C VAL A 120 15.48 4.70 -4.81
N LEU A 121 15.38 3.53 -4.19
CA LEU A 121 16.23 2.37 -4.51
C LEU A 121 15.88 1.75 -5.87
N SER A 122 14.60 1.61 -6.18
CA SER A 122 14.14 1.00 -7.42
C SER A 122 14.37 1.89 -8.64
N SER A 123 14.49 3.21 -8.47
CA SER A 123 14.70 4.17 -9.57
C SER A 123 16.18 4.38 -9.96
N ARG A 124 17.13 3.91 -9.16
CA ARG A 124 18.58 4.19 -9.33
C ARG A 124 19.35 3.14 -10.14
N GLN A 125 18.72 2.06 -10.57
CA GLN A 125 19.35 0.96 -11.32
C GLN A 125 18.55 0.69 -12.60
#